data_AF-A0A918A6T3-F1
#
_entry.id   AF-A0A918A6T3-F1
#
_cell.length_a   1.000
_cell.length_b   1.000
_cell.length_c   1.000
_cell.angle_alpha   90.00
_cell.angle_beta   90.00
_cell.angle_gamma   90.00
#
_symmetry.space_group_name_H-M   'P 1'
#
loop_
_entity.id
_entity.type
_entity.pdbx_description
1 polymer ?
#
loop_
_entity_poly.entity_id
_entity_poly.type
_entity_poly.pdbx_seq_one_letter_code
_entity_poly.pdbx_strand_id
1 'polypeptide(L)'
;MTTASSIVPPSASAKASAEPSATVSVIPPKAVRLVKLEVLGKGKAAQPIMYNADESGVENEAKLPWSRTAQIELTGAEQEVGRLVSIVAGSVRAANGQFKPAPCRIIVDGEKVASGKGSCKYMLK
;
A
#
# COMPACT_ATOMS: atom_id res chain seq x y z
N MET A 1 -25.25 35.47 38.60
CA MET A 1 -24.33 34.54 39.28
C MET A 1 -25.01 33.18 39.42
N THR A 2 -24.24 32.13 39.72
CA THR A 2 -24.64 30.73 40.01
C THR A 2 -25.68 30.61 41.14
N THR A 3 -26.44 29.51 41.34
CA THR A 3 -26.43 28.11 40.81
C THR A 3 -27.90 27.62 40.57
N ALA A 4 -28.38 26.35 40.52
CA ALA A 4 -27.89 25.01 40.89
C ALA A 4 -28.54 23.84 40.09
N SER A 5 -27.84 22.70 40.09
CA SER A 5 -28.22 21.26 40.04
C SER A 5 -29.60 20.71 39.62
N SER A 6 -29.57 19.57 38.92
CA SER A 6 -30.58 18.49 38.89
C SER A 6 -29.84 17.14 39.04
N ILE A 7 -30.13 16.29 40.05
CA ILE A 7 -31.22 15.30 40.17
C ILE A 7 -30.98 14.00 39.34
N VAL A 8 -30.88 12.88 40.07
CA VAL A 8 -30.76 11.47 39.62
C VAL A 8 -31.11 10.58 40.84
N PRO A 9 -31.44 9.26 40.74
CA PRO A 9 -32.06 8.45 39.67
C PRO A 9 -33.43 7.90 40.20
N PRO A 10 -33.88 6.61 40.07
CA PRO A 10 -33.68 5.56 39.05
C PRO A 10 -34.98 4.90 38.52
N SER A 11 -34.90 4.13 37.42
CA SER A 11 -35.72 2.91 37.24
C SER A 11 -35.20 1.94 36.18
N ALA A 12 -35.66 0.69 36.32
CA ALA A 12 -35.17 -0.54 35.71
C ALA A 12 -35.11 -0.62 34.17
N SER A 13 -34.27 -1.55 33.70
CA SER A 13 -34.47 -2.30 32.44
C SER A 13 -33.99 -3.74 32.63
N ALA A 14 -34.59 -4.68 31.89
CA ALA A 14 -34.65 -6.10 32.28
C ALA A 14 -33.55 -6.98 31.67
N LYS A 15 -33.42 -8.20 32.21
CA LYS A 15 -32.63 -9.29 31.60
C LYS A 15 -33.13 -9.62 30.20
N ALA A 16 -32.22 -9.74 29.25
CA ALA A 16 -32.31 -10.69 28.14
C ALA A 16 -30.96 -11.41 28.05
N SER A 17 -30.97 -12.75 28.02
CA SER A 17 -29.76 -13.52 27.73
C SER A 17 -29.67 -13.75 26.22
N ALA A 18 -28.51 -13.45 25.65
CA ALA A 18 -28.11 -13.96 24.34
C ALA A 18 -26.72 -14.60 24.54
N GLU A 19 -26.53 -15.81 24.02
CA GLU A 19 -25.26 -16.51 24.13
C GLU A 19 -24.16 -15.75 23.35
N PRO A 20 -22.97 -15.56 23.94
CA PRO A 20 -21.82 -15.17 23.16
C PRO A 20 -21.38 -16.38 22.32
N SER A 21 -21.98 -16.53 21.13
CA SER A 21 -21.51 -17.47 20.09
C SER A 21 -20.18 -16.95 19.53
N ALA A 22 -19.15 -17.04 20.36
CA ALA A 22 -17.79 -16.60 20.09
C ALA A 22 -17.14 -17.59 19.12
N THR A 23 -17.50 -17.48 17.83
CA THR A 23 -16.69 -18.00 16.74
C THR A 23 -15.33 -17.33 16.86
N VAL A 24 -14.36 -18.02 17.47
CA VAL A 24 -12.99 -17.55 17.58
C VAL A 24 -12.39 -17.56 16.19
N SER A 25 -12.58 -16.45 15.48
CA SER A 25 -11.86 -16.13 14.26
C SER A 25 -10.39 -16.04 14.63
N VAL A 26 -9.67 -17.15 14.45
CA VAL A 26 -8.22 -17.19 14.52
C VAL A 26 -7.71 -16.26 13.44
N ILE A 27 -7.40 -15.02 13.81
CA ILE A 27 -6.79 -14.05 12.91
C ILE A 27 -5.44 -14.65 12.53
N PRO A 28 -5.20 -15.03 11.26
CA PRO A 28 -3.91 -15.57 10.87
C PRO A 28 -2.84 -14.49 11.10
N PRO A 29 -1.61 -14.88 11.47
CA PRO A 29 -0.55 -13.90 11.69
C PRO A 29 -0.37 -13.04 10.44
N LYS A 30 -0.27 -11.72 10.62
CA LYS A 30 -0.04 -10.79 9.51
C LYS A 30 1.33 -11.11 8.89
N ALA A 31 1.34 -11.58 7.64
CA ALA A 31 2.58 -11.70 6.88
C ALA A 31 3.05 -10.29 6.48
N VAL A 32 4.23 -9.90 6.97
CA VAL A 32 4.85 -8.61 6.63
C VAL A 32 5.88 -8.83 5.53
N ARG A 33 5.83 -8.01 4.47
CA ARG A 33 6.70 -8.14 3.29
C ARG A 33 7.34 -6.79 2.99
N LEU A 34 8.67 -6.75 2.79
CA LEU A 34 9.42 -5.54 2.48
C LEU A 34 9.46 -5.33 0.96
N VAL A 35 8.65 -4.39 0.47
CA VAL A 35 8.52 -4.08 -0.95
C VAL A 35 9.37 -2.86 -1.30
N LYS A 36 10.23 -2.98 -2.31
CA LYS A 36 10.93 -1.84 -2.92
C LYS A 36 10.56 -1.70 -4.40
N LEU A 37 10.00 -0.55 -4.74
CA LEU A 37 9.69 -0.13 -6.10
C LEU A 37 10.84 0.74 -6.63
N GLU A 38 11.28 0.51 -7.87
CA GLU A 38 12.31 1.32 -8.50
C GLU A 38 11.96 1.71 -9.94
N VAL A 39 12.24 2.97 -10.28
CA VAL A 39 12.31 3.46 -11.67
C VAL A 39 13.76 3.78 -12.00
N LEU A 40 14.27 3.09 -13.01
CA LEU A 40 15.64 3.21 -13.48
C LEU A 40 15.72 4.25 -14.59
N GLY A 41 16.88 4.86 -14.77
CA GLY A 41 17.11 5.88 -15.79
C GLY A 41 18.16 6.90 -15.35
N LYS A 42 18.15 8.06 -15.99
CA LYS A 42 18.98 9.22 -15.66
C LYS A 42 18.18 10.50 -15.89
N GLY A 43 18.51 11.57 -15.18
CA GLY A 43 17.86 12.88 -15.32
C GLY A 43 16.55 12.97 -14.56
N LYS A 44 15.50 13.48 -15.21
CA LYS A 44 14.15 13.65 -14.68
C LYS A 44 13.17 12.73 -15.41
N ALA A 45 12.17 12.20 -14.71
CA ALA A 45 11.03 11.55 -15.34
C ALA A 45 10.25 12.58 -16.18
N ALA A 46 9.80 12.20 -17.38
CA ALA A 46 9.06 13.08 -18.30
C ALA A 46 7.54 13.05 -18.06
N GLN A 47 7.08 12.10 -17.24
CA GLN A 47 5.72 11.95 -16.76
C GLN A 47 5.78 11.58 -15.26
N PRO A 48 4.74 11.83 -14.45
CA PRO A 48 4.74 11.44 -13.05
C PRO A 48 4.89 9.93 -12.87
N ILE A 49 5.59 9.52 -11.81
CA ILE A 49 5.66 8.10 -11.40
C ILE A 49 4.44 7.83 -10.53
N MET A 50 3.57 6.91 -10.93
CA MET A 50 2.42 6.47 -10.12
C MET A 50 2.73 5.11 -9.49
N TYR A 51 2.35 4.88 -8.24
CA TYR A 51 2.60 3.62 -7.56
C TYR A 51 1.44 3.21 -6.64
N ASN A 52 1.40 1.91 -6.33
CA ASN A 52 0.45 1.27 -5.43
C ASN A 52 1.19 0.13 -4.69
N ALA A 53 1.29 0.25 -3.37
CA ALA A 53 2.04 -0.65 -2.48
C ALA A 53 1.27 -0.80 -1.15
N ASP A 54 1.88 -0.40 -0.02
CA ASP A 54 1.14 -0.17 1.23
C ASP A 54 0.19 1.01 1.02
N GLU A 55 0.76 2.20 0.80
CA GLU A 55 0.08 3.37 0.26
C GLU A 55 0.06 3.37 -1.29
N SER A 56 -0.80 4.21 -1.86
CA SER A 56 -0.75 4.60 -3.28
C SER A 56 -0.37 6.07 -3.42
N GLY A 57 0.19 6.48 -4.55
CA GLY A 57 0.51 7.89 -4.78
C GLY A 57 1.18 8.19 -6.12
N VAL A 58 1.58 9.45 -6.27
CA VAL A 58 2.10 10.03 -7.51
C VAL A 58 3.27 10.97 -7.21
N GLU A 59 4.44 10.68 -7.77
CA GLU A 59 5.63 11.52 -7.65
C GLU A 59 5.83 12.34 -8.93
N ASN A 60 5.69 13.66 -8.81
CA ASN A 60 5.89 14.60 -9.90
C ASN A 60 7.38 14.94 -10.05
N GLU A 61 7.84 15.11 -11.30
CA GLU A 61 9.21 15.51 -11.63
C GLU A 61 10.32 14.69 -10.92
N ALA A 62 10.10 13.39 -10.70
CA ALA A 62 11.05 12.54 -9.99
C ALA A 62 12.44 12.55 -10.63
N LYS A 63 13.50 12.68 -9.82
CA LYS A 63 14.89 12.50 -10.26
C LYS A 63 15.19 11.01 -10.37
N LEU A 64 15.83 10.60 -11.47
CA LEU A 64 16.12 9.19 -11.75
C LEU A 64 17.61 8.83 -11.56
N PRO A 65 17.92 7.62 -11.03
CA PRO A 65 16.97 6.59 -10.59
C PRO A 65 16.18 6.98 -9.33
N TRP A 66 14.92 6.58 -9.27
CA TRP A 66 13.99 6.82 -8.16
C TRP A 66 13.62 5.49 -7.50
N SER A 67 13.37 5.50 -6.19
CA SER A 67 12.82 4.34 -5.48
C SER A 67 12.00 4.71 -4.25
N ARG A 68 10.96 3.93 -3.96
CA ARG A 68 10.21 3.96 -2.69
C ARG A 68 10.19 2.56 -2.08
N THR A 69 10.40 2.49 -0.78
CA THR A 69 10.29 1.26 0.01
C THR A 69 9.04 1.35 0.88
N ALA A 70 8.31 0.25 1.02
CA ALA A 70 7.16 0.10 1.91
C ALA A 70 7.23 -1.26 2.62
N GLN A 71 6.77 -1.32 3.87
CA GLN A 71 6.43 -2.58 4.51
C GLN A 71 4.93 -2.79 4.29
N ILE A 72 4.53 -3.94 3.76
CA ILE A 72 3.12 -4.27 3.55
C ILE A 72 2.74 -5.36 4.54
N GLU A 73 1.75 -5.09 5.39
CA GLU A 73 1.08 -6.10 6.20
C GLU A 73 -0.05 -6.73 5.38
N LEU A 74 0.04 -8.03 5.09
CA LEU A 74 -1.01 -8.76 4.39
C LEU A 74 -2.06 -9.28 5.37
N THR A 75 -3.34 -8.91 5.15
CA THR A 75 -4.48 -9.57 5.80
C THR A 75 -4.56 -11.05 5.40
N GLY A 76 -5.28 -11.87 6.18
CA GLY A 76 -5.45 -13.29 5.85
C GLY A 76 -6.02 -13.53 4.45
N ALA A 77 -6.94 -12.68 3.99
CA ALA A 77 -7.47 -12.74 2.64
C ALA A 77 -6.40 -12.43 1.57
N GLU A 78 -5.55 -11.42 1.80
CA GLU A 78 -4.46 -11.06 0.88
C GLU A 78 -3.33 -12.11 0.85
N GLN A 79 -3.11 -12.87 1.92
CA GLN A 79 -2.17 -14.00 1.90
C GLN A 79 -2.68 -15.12 0.98
N GLU A 80 -3.98 -15.41 1.02
CA GLU A 80 -4.63 -16.40 0.15
C GLU A 80 -4.71 -15.94 -1.33
N VAL A 81 -5.31 -14.78 -1.61
CA VAL A 81 -5.58 -14.35 -3.00
C VAL A 81 -4.45 -13.54 -3.62
N GLY A 82 -3.63 -12.89 -2.80
CA GLY A 82 -2.57 -11.96 -3.20
C GLY A 82 -3.01 -10.49 -3.21
N ARG A 83 -2.13 -9.59 -2.77
CA ARG A 83 -2.29 -8.12 -2.92
C ARG A 83 -1.56 -7.65 -4.17
N LEU A 84 -2.24 -6.90 -5.04
CA LEU A 84 -1.56 -6.28 -6.19
C LEU A 84 -0.58 -5.19 -5.70
N VAL A 85 0.65 -5.25 -6.19
CA VAL A 85 1.66 -4.20 -6.06
C VAL A 85 2.03 -3.73 -7.47
N SER A 86 2.10 -2.42 -7.70
CA SER A 86 2.43 -1.91 -9.03
C SER A 86 3.11 -0.54 -9.04
N ILE A 87 3.80 -0.27 -10.15
CA ILE A 87 4.40 1.02 -10.47
C ILE A 87 4.25 1.32 -11.97
N VAL A 88 3.74 2.50 -12.28
CA VAL A 88 3.74 3.11 -13.60
C VAL A 88 4.90 4.11 -13.62
N ALA A 89 5.97 3.73 -14.33
CA ALA A 89 7.22 4.47 -14.43
C ALA A 89 7.19 5.58 -15.49
N GLY A 90 6.15 5.61 -16.33
CA GLY A 90 5.98 6.60 -17.39
C GLY A 90 7.10 6.52 -18.44
N SER A 91 7.62 7.67 -18.86
CA SER A 91 8.68 7.79 -19.85
C SER A 91 9.83 8.68 -19.39
N VAL A 92 10.99 8.46 -20.03
CA VAL A 92 12.21 9.26 -19.88
C VAL A 92 12.61 9.83 -21.24
N ARG A 93 13.24 11.00 -21.22
CA ARG A 93 13.86 11.56 -22.43
C ARG A 93 15.22 10.91 -22.65
N ALA A 94 15.39 10.24 -23.78
CA ALA A 94 16.64 9.63 -24.20
C ALA A 94 17.61 10.66 -24.78
N ALA A 95 18.89 10.29 -24.93
CA ALA A 95 19.93 11.18 -25.44
C ALA A 95 19.68 11.70 -26.86
N ASN A 96 18.87 10.99 -27.67
CA ASN A 96 18.41 11.43 -28.99
C ASN A 96 17.14 12.32 -28.93
N GLY A 97 16.83 12.92 -27.79
CA GLY A 97 15.70 13.82 -27.57
C GLY A 97 14.31 13.16 -27.52
N GLN A 98 14.17 11.91 -27.96
CA GLN A 98 12.93 11.14 -27.99
C GLN A 98 12.54 10.63 -26.60
N PHE A 99 11.24 10.45 -26.36
CA PHE A 99 10.75 9.74 -25.17
C PHE A 99 10.84 8.22 -25.34
N LYS A 100 11.22 7.52 -24.28
CA LYS A 100 11.22 6.05 -24.21
C LYS A 100 10.61 5.59 -22.89
N PRO A 101 9.85 4.47 -22.84
CA PRO A 101 9.27 3.98 -21.59
C PRO A 101 10.36 3.71 -20.53
N ALA A 102 10.17 4.25 -19.33
CA ALA A 102 11.16 4.18 -18.27
C ALA A 102 11.28 2.73 -17.76
N PRO A 103 12.50 2.15 -17.64
CA PRO A 103 12.66 0.81 -17.06
C PRO A 103 12.30 0.80 -15.58
N CYS A 104 11.66 -0.26 -15.11
CA CYS A 104 11.28 -0.41 -13.70
C CYS A 104 11.60 -1.81 -13.17
N ARG A 105 11.63 -1.94 -11.84
CA ARG A 105 11.60 -3.24 -11.15
C ARG A 105 10.85 -3.15 -9.82
N ILE A 106 10.34 -4.30 -9.38
CA ILE A 106 9.79 -4.54 -8.06
C ILE A 106 10.70 -5.57 -7.40
N ILE A 107 11.09 -5.28 -6.16
CA ILE A 107 11.87 -6.15 -5.29
C ILE A 107 11.03 -6.44 -4.04
N VAL A 108 10.99 -7.69 -3.60
CA VAL A 108 10.27 -8.14 -2.40
C VAL A 108 11.26 -8.93 -1.54
N ASP A 109 11.49 -8.47 -0.31
CA ASP A 109 12.40 -9.10 0.67
C ASP A 109 13.82 -9.35 0.13
N GLY A 110 14.27 -8.51 -0.80
CA GLY A 110 15.57 -8.59 -1.48
C GLY A 110 15.53 -9.28 -2.86
N GLU A 111 14.51 -10.08 -3.16
CA GLU A 111 14.37 -10.76 -4.45
C GLU A 111 13.69 -9.88 -5.51
N LYS A 112 14.24 -9.84 -6.73
CA LYS A 112 13.71 -9.06 -7.86
C LYS A 112 12.56 -9.80 -8.58
N VAL A 113 11.39 -9.78 -7.98
CA VAL A 113 10.17 -10.48 -8.46
C VAL A 113 9.56 -9.96 -9.77
N ALA A 114 9.80 -8.69 -10.15
CA ALA A 114 9.34 -8.16 -11.44
C ALA A 114 10.30 -7.13 -12.04
N SER A 115 10.37 -7.06 -13.37
CA SER A 115 11.10 -6.01 -14.10
C SER A 115 10.53 -5.79 -15.51
N GLY A 116 10.50 -4.55 -15.97
CA GLY A 116 9.81 -4.15 -17.21
C GLY A 116 10.17 -2.74 -17.67
N LYS A 117 9.29 -2.15 -18.49
CA LYS A 117 9.39 -0.75 -18.97
C LYS A 117 8.01 -0.12 -19.05
N GLY A 118 7.88 1.15 -18.69
CA GLY A 118 6.60 1.88 -18.66
C GLY A 118 5.74 1.53 -17.45
N SER A 119 5.55 0.24 -17.17
CA SER A 119 4.98 -0.24 -15.90
C SER A 119 5.53 -1.60 -15.47
N CYS A 120 5.45 -1.86 -14.17
CA CYS A 120 5.78 -3.12 -13.52
C CYS A 120 4.66 -3.46 -12.52
N LYS A 121 4.32 -4.74 -12.40
CA LYS A 121 3.31 -5.24 -11.47
C LYS A 121 3.75 -6.58 -10.87
N TYR A 122 3.31 -6.88 -9.66
CA TYR A 122 3.53 -8.15 -8.98
C TYR A 122 2.31 -8.47 -8.10
N MET A 123 1.98 -9.76 -7.93
CA MET A 123 0.96 -10.19 -6.99
C MET A 123 1.66 -10.67 -5.72
N LEU A 124 1.63 -9.84 -4.68
CA LEU A 124 2.32 -10.08 -3.42
C LEU A 124 1.59 -11.11 -2.57
N LYS A 125 2.36 -12.05 -2.04
CA LYS A 125 2.02 -13.05 -1.03
C LYS A 125 3.20 -13.15 -0.06
#